data_AF-A0A940IH88-F1
#
_entry.id   AF-A0A940IH88-F1
#
_cell.length_a   1.000
_cell.length_b   1.000
_cell.length_c   1.000
_cell.angle_alpha   90.00
_cell.angle_beta   90.00
_cell.angle_gamma   90.00
#
_symmetry.space_group_name_H-M   'P 1'
#
loop_
_entity.id
_entity.type
_entity.pdbx_description
1 polymer ?
#
loop_
_entity_poly.entity_id
_entity_poly.type
_entity_poly.pdbx_seq_one_letter_code
_entity_poly.pdbx_strand_id
1 'polypeptide(L)'
;MKRETAYLRILDRMRMLCSRREYCSSDIRGKIMASLAKSCPDIPENEIESMAAGAMSVLIADKYVDDSRYAAAYARDKSSISGWGPLKIRRALALKGLGRETIEEALAAADTEAASARMEKVLGTKLRSLISAGNNYRQKPETEGKSAEFAIRMKMLRFAASRGYGYEEAASVIERLMSEL
;
A
#
# COMPACT_ATOMS: atom_id res chain seq x y z
N MET A 1 -9.64 -21.99 -33.54
CA MET A 1 -10.56 -22.54 -32.53
C MET A 1 -9.94 -22.66 -31.13
N LYS A 2 -9.01 -23.58 -30.82
CA LYS A 2 -8.56 -23.78 -29.41
C LYS A 2 -7.98 -22.51 -28.74
N ARG A 3 -7.18 -21.71 -29.45
CA ARG A 3 -6.57 -20.47 -28.93
C ARG A 3 -7.60 -19.38 -28.65
N GLU A 4 -8.52 -19.16 -29.59
CA GLU A 4 -9.61 -18.19 -29.46
C GLU A 4 -10.56 -18.54 -28.30
N THR A 5 -10.94 -19.81 -28.16
CA THR A 5 -11.74 -20.27 -27.02
C THR A 5 -10.99 -20.10 -25.70
N ALA A 6 -9.68 -20.32 -25.67
CA ALA A 6 -8.86 -20.08 -24.48
C ALA A 6 -8.79 -18.58 -24.13
N TYR A 7 -8.61 -17.72 -25.12
CA TYR A 7 -8.59 -16.27 -24.97
C TYR A 7 -9.90 -15.75 -24.35
N LEU A 8 -11.05 -16.10 -24.93
CA LEU A 8 -12.36 -15.67 -24.43
C LEU A 8 -12.61 -16.14 -22.98
N ARG A 9 -12.27 -17.40 -22.68
CA ARG A 9 -12.38 -17.94 -21.31
C ARG A 9 -11.51 -17.19 -20.31
N ILE A 10 -10.29 -16.82 -20.71
CA ILE A 10 -9.38 -16.03 -19.86
C ILE A 10 -9.94 -14.64 -19.64
N LEU A 11 -10.46 -14.00 -20.69
CA LEU A 11 -11.07 -12.68 -20.60
C LEU A 11 -12.27 -12.68 -19.64
N ASP A 12 -13.20 -13.63 -19.78
CA ASP A 12 -14.36 -13.75 -18.89
C ASP A 12 -13.96 -14.03 -17.44
N ARG A 13 -12.91 -14.83 -17.24
CA ARG A 13 -12.32 -15.02 -15.91
C ARG A 13 -11.77 -13.71 -15.34
N MET A 14 -11.08 -12.89 -16.14
CA MET A 14 -10.57 -11.60 -15.67
C MET A 14 -11.72 -10.63 -15.32
N ARG A 15 -12.77 -10.58 -16.15
CA ARG A 15 -14.00 -9.81 -15.86
C ARG A 15 -14.58 -10.21 -14.50
N MET A 16 -14.75 -11.51 -14.26
CA MET A 16 -15.25 -12.03 -12.98
C MET A 16 -14.37 -11.68 -11.78
N LEU A 17 -13.05 -11.63 -11.95
CA LEU A 17 -12.14 -11.21 -10.89
C LEU A 17 -12.31 -9.72 -10.59
N CYS A 18 -12.27 -8.87 -11.61
CA CYS A 18 -12.39 -7.42 -11.49
C CYS A 18 -13.75 -6.98 -10.93
N SER A 19 -14.83 -7.71 -11.22
CA SER A 19 -16.15 -7.43 -10.63
C SER A 19 -16.20 -7.62 -9.12
N ARG A 20 -15.29 -8.40 -8.53
CA ARG A 20 -15.30 -8.74 -7.09
C ARG A 20 -14.39 -7.86 -6.26
N ARG A 21 -13.33 -7.32 -6.87
CA ARG A 21 -12.39 -6.41 -6.21
C ARG A 21 -11.57 -5.67 -7.26
N GLU A 22 -11.01 -4.54 -6.85
CA GLU A 22 -10.08 -3.78 -7.68
C GLU A 22 -8.75 -4.51 -7.87
N TYR A 23 -8.20 -4.37 -9.07
CA TYR A 23 -6.86 -4.79 -9.43
C TYR A 23 -6.21 -3.70 -10.28
N CYS A 24 -4.91 -3.50 -10.11
CA CYS A 24 -4.14 -2.67 -11.02
C CYS A 24 -3.87 -3.39 -12.34
N SER A 25 -3.52 -2.61 -13.36
CA SER A 25 -3.23 -3.09 -14.71
C SER A 25 -2.13 -4.15 -14.74
N SER A 26 -1.06 -3.95 -13.95
CA SER A 26 0.05 -4.90 -13.85
C SER A 26 -0.37 -6.26 -13.27
N ASP A 27 -1.26 -6.27 -12.26
CA ASP A 27 -1.75 -7.50 -11.64
C ASP A 27 -2.62 -8.30 -12.63
N ILE A 28 -3.52 -7.64 -13.36
CA ILE A 28 -4.38 -8.31 -14.35
C ILE A 28 -3.57 -8.78 -15.56
N ARG A 29 -2.68 -7.94 -16.09
CA ARG A 29 -1.79 -8.31 -17.19
C ARG A 29 -0.96 -9.54 -16.84
N GLY A 30 -0.32 -9.57 -15.67
CA GLY A 30 0.44 -10.74 -15.22
C GLY A 30 -0.41 -12.00 -15.11
N LYS A 31 -1.67 -11.88 -14.66
CA LYS A 31 -2.62 -13.02 -14.62
C LYS A 31 -3.02 -13.51 -16.01
N ILE A 32 -3.22 -12.60 -16.96
CA ILE A 32 -3.54 -12.95 -18.35
C ILE A 32 -2.36 -13.70 -18.96
N MET A 33 -1.15 -13.14 -18.89
CA MET A 33 0.07 -13.75 -19.43
C MET A 33 0.31 -15.15 -18.85
N ALA A 34 0.23 -15.29 -17.52
CA ALA A 34 0.38 -16.59 -16.87
C ALA A 34 -0.70 -17.60 -17.29
N SER A 35 -1.94 -17.14 -17.50
CA SER A 35 -3.04 -18.01 -17.94
C SER A 35 -2.90 -18.44 -19.40
N LEU A 36 -2.40 -17.55 -20.26
CA LEU A 36 -2.11 -17.83 -21.67
C LEU A 36 -0.97 -18.83 -21.79
N ALA A 37 0.16 -18.58 -21.13
CA ALA A 37 1.32 -19.49 -21.12
C ALA A 37 0.94 -20.90 -20.64
N LYS A 38 0.06 -21.00 -19.62
CA LYS A 38 -0.44 -22.29 -19.13
C LYS A 38 -1.40 -22.98 -20.08
N SER A 39 -2.31 -22.23 -20.70
CA SER A 39 -3.38 -22.80 -21.55
C SER A 39 -2.90 -23.11 -22.97
N CYS A 40 -1.81 -22.47 -23.40
CA CYS A 40 -1.27 -22.56 -24.74
C CYS A 40 0.27 -22.55 -24.68
N PRO A 41 0.90 -23.67 -24.31
CA PRO A 41 2.36 -23.75 -24.10
C PRO A 41 3.17 -23.57 -25.40
N ASP A 42 2.56 -23.80 -26.56
CA ASP A 42 3.23 -23.70 -27.86
C ASP A 42 3.23 -22.27 -28.45
N ILE A 43 2.72 -21.28 -27.70
CA ILE A 43 2.64 -19.89 -28.17
C ILE A 43 3.94 -19.17 -27.78
N PRO A 44 4.61 -18.49 -28.73
CA PRO A 44 5.80 -17.72 -28.42
C PRO A 44 5.46 -16.50 -27.55
N GLU A 45 6.42 -16.06 -26.74
CA GLU A 45 6.21 -15.01 -25.72
C GLU A 45 5.69 -13.68 -26.30
N ASN A 46 6.14 -13.31 -27.50
CA ASN A 46 5.68 -12.10 -28.20
C ASN A 46 4.19 -12.18 -28.61
N GLU A 47 3.68 -13.37 -28.96
CA GLU A 47 2.26 -13.56 -29.28
C GLU A 47 1.42 -13.53 -27.98
N ILE A 48 1.93 -14.10 -26.87
CA ILE A 48 1.29 -13.98 -25.55
C ILE A 48 1.16 -12.51 -25.14
N GLU A 49 2.22 -11.75 -25.33
CA GLU A 49 2.29 -10.32 -25.00
C GLU A 49 1.26 -9.51 -25.80
N SER A 50 1.16 -9.75 -27.11
CA SER A 50 0.18 -9.11 -27.98
C SER A 50 -1.26 -9.47 -27.58
N MET A 51 -1.53 -10.74 -27.30
CA MET A 51 -2.83 -11.18 -26.81
C MET A 51 -3.18 -10.57 -25.45
N ALA A 52 -2.21 -10.47 -24.54
CA ALA A 52 -2.40 -9.83 -23.24
C ALA A 52 -2.71 -8.34 -23.39
N ALA A 53 -2.02 -7.63 -24.29
CA ALA A 53 -2.31 -6.22 -24.60
C ALA A 53 -3.73 -6.03 -25.17
N GLY A 54 -4.17 -6.91 -26.06
CA GLY A 54 -5.54 -6.92 -26.59
C GLY A 54 -6.58 -7.12 -25.49
N ALA A 55 -6.39 -8.12 -24.62
CA ALA A 55 -7.29 -8.38 -23.50
C ALA A 55 -7.34 -7.21 -22.50
N MET A 56 -6.19 -6.60 -22.19
CA MET A 56 -6.12 -5.41 -21.35
C MET A 56 -6.91 -4.25 -21.95
N SER A 57 -6.79 -4.03 -23.27
CA SER A 57 -7.52 -2.96 -23.96
C SER A 57 -9.03 -3.13 -23.83
N VAL A 58 -9.54 -4.35 -23.98
CA VAL A 58 -10.96 -4.66 -23.77
C VAL A 58 -11.37 -4.42 -22.32
N LEU A 59 -10.59 -4.91 -21.35
CA LEU A 59 -10.92 -4.76 -19.92
C LEU A 59 -10.90 -3.30 -19.45
N ILE A 60 -10.02 -2.47 -20.01
CA ILE A 60 -9.96 -1.02 -19.72
C ILE A 60 -11.14 -0.30 -20.38
N ALA A 61 -11.45 -0.61 -21.64
CA ALA A 61 -12.58 -0.03 -22.35
C ALA A 61 -13.91 -0.35 -21.65
N ASP A 62 -14.08 -1.60 -21.23
CA ASP A 62 -15.24 -2.09 -20.47
C ASP A 62 -15.21 -1.66 -18.98
N LYS A 63 -14.24 -0.84 -18.55
CA LYS A 63 -14.06 -0.31 -17.18
C LYS A 63 -13.83 -1.34 -16.08
N TYR A 64 -13.53 -2.59 -16.42
CA TYR A 64 -13.10 -3.62 -15.46
C TYR A 64 -11.76 -3.30 -14.81
N VAL A 65 -10.84 -2.65 -15.53
CA VAL A 65 -9.53 -2.24 -14.99
C VAL A 65 -9.41 -0.72 -15.03
N ASP A 66 -9.06 -0.15 -13.88
CA ASP A 66 -8.87 1.29 -13.70
C ASP A 66 -7.84 1.50 -12.57
N ASP A 67 -6.64 1.98 -12.92
CA ASP A 67 -5.54 2.17 -11.97
C ASP A 67 -5.83 3.30 -10.97
N SER A 68 -6.57 4.34 -11.36
CA SER A 68 -6.96 5.41 -10.45
C SER A 68 -7.95 4.90 -9.40
N ARG A 69 -8.92 4.09 -9.82
CA ARG A 69 -9.87 3.44 -8.90
C ARG A 69 -9.15 2.49 -7.94
N TYR A 70 -8.22 1.69 -8.46
CA TYR A 70 -7.39 0.81 -7.62
C TYR A 70 -6.54 1.60 -6.61
N ALA A 71 -5.84 2.64 -7.06
CA ALA A 71 -4.95 3.44 -6.23
C ALA A 71 -5.69 4.10 -5.07
N ALA A 72 -6.85 4.70 -5.35
CA ALA A 72 -7.68 5.36 -4.34
C ALA A 72 -8.19 4.36 -3.29
N ALA A 73 -8.70 3.20 -3.73
CA ALA A 73 -9.14 2.14 -2.81
C ALA A 73 -7.97 1.61 -1.96
N TYR A 74 -6.83 1.35 -2.58
CA TYR A 74 -5.63 0.87 -1.89
C TYR A 74 -5.14 1.88 -0.84
N ALA A 75 -5.06 3.17 -1.18
CA ALA A 75 -4.63 4.22 -0.27
C ALA A 75 -5.58 4.36 0.92
N ARG A 76 -6.89 4.34 0.67
CA ARG A 76 -7.92 4.37 1.72
C ARG A 76 -7.82 3.17 2.66
N ASP A 77 -7.66 1.96 2.14
CA ASP A 77 -7.57 0.75 2.96
C ASP A 77 -6.28 0.74 3.80
N LYS A 78 -5.15 1.09 3.20
CA LYS A 78 -3.85 1.09 3.90
C LYS A 78 -3.76 2.17 4.95
N SER A 79 -4.30 3.36 4.70
CA SER A 79 -4.38 4.41 5.71
C SER A 79 -5.33 4.01 6.84
N SER A 80 -6.60 3.74 6.54
CA SER A 80 -7.65 3.52 7.56
C SER A 80 -7.48 2.22 8.36
N ILE A 81 -7.19 1.10 7.70
CA ILE A 81 -7.12 -0.22 8.36
C ILE A 81 -5.70 -0.47 8.86
N SER A 82 -4.70 -0.36 7.97
CA SER A 82 -3.31 -0.73 8.33
C SER A 82 -2.57 0.36 9.10
N GLY A 83 -3.04 1.62 9.06
CA GLY A 83 -2.35 2.76 9.66
C GLY A 83 -0.98 2.98 9.01
N TRP A 84 -0.94 2.90 7.68
CA TRP A 84 0.24 3.29 6.90
C TRP A 84 0.18 4.78 6.61
N GLY A 85 1.35 5.42 6.68
CA GLY A 85 1.51 6.79 6.22
C GLY A 85 1.70 6.89 4.71
N PRO A 86 1.59 8.11 4.16
CA PRO A 86 1.56 8.36 2.72
C PRO A 86 2.83 7.88 2.01
N LEU A 87 4.01 7.99 2.63
CA LEU A 87 5.28 7.56 2.01
C LEU A 87 5.30 6.06 1.73
N LYS A 88 4.72 5.25 2.63
CA LYS A 88 4.69 3.79 2.47
C LYS A 88 3.65 3.37 1.44
N ILE A 89 2.49 4.04 1.42
CA ILE A 89 1.46 3.83 0.40
C ILE A 89 2.00 4.16 -0.98
N ARG A 90 2.63 5.33 -1.14
CA ARG A 90 3.30 5.76 -2.39
C ARG A 90 4.25 4.70 -2.92
N ARG A 91 5.17 4.23 -2.08
CA ARG A 91 6.16 3.20 -2.44
C ARG A 91 5.49 1.88 -2.84
N ALA A 92 4.45 1.47 -2.12
CA ALA A 92 3.74 0.23 -2.43
C ALA A 92 3.01 0.29 -3.78
N LEU A 93 2.38 1.43 -4.10
CA LEU A 93 1.74 1.64 -5.40
C LEU A 93 2.78 1.78 -6.54
N ALA A 94 3.92 2.42 -6.29
CA ALA A 94 5.00 2.49 -7.27
C ALA A 94 5.57 1.11 -7.60
N LEU A 95 5.73 0.22 -6.59
CA LEU A 95 6.14 -1.17 -6.81
C LEU A 95 5.09 -1.99 -7.58
N LYS A 96 3.84 -1.56 -7.59
CA LYS A 96 2.77 -2.11 -8.43
C LYS A 96 2.83 -1.56 -9.87
N GLY A 97 3.74 -0.63 -10.17
CA GLY A 97 3.91 -0.06 -11.50
C GLY A 97 2.93 1.07 -11.83
N LEU A 98 2.25 1.66 -10.84
CA LEU A 98 1.34 2.78 -11.08
C LEU A 98 2.12 4.08 -11.36
N GLY A 99 1.54 4.92 -12.22
CA GLY A 99 2.07 6.22 -12.58
C GLY A 99 2.10 7.19 -11.39
N ARG A 100 3.10 8.09 -11.38
CA ARG A 100 3.28 9.06 -10.30
C ARG A 100 2.04 9.94 -10.08
N GLU A 101 1.44 10.43 -11.17
CA GLU A 101 0.24 11.26 -11.13
C GLU A 101 -0.92 10.54 -10.43
N THR A 102 -1.26 9.32 -10.88
CA THR A 102 -2.28 8.47 -10.27
C THR A 102 -2.05 8.24 -8.78
N ILE A 103 -0.78 8.07 -8.37
CA ILE A 103 -0.43 7.86 -6.97
C ILE A 103 -0.66 9.13 -6.15
N GLU A 104 -0.21 10.29 -6.64
CA GLU A 104 -0.41 11.56 -5.90
C GLU A 104 -1.89 11.93 -5.84
N GLU A 105 -2.67 11.71 -6.91
CA GLU A 105 -4.13 11.88 -6.88
C GLU A 105 -4.80 11.00 -5.82
N ALA A 106 -4.42 9.72 -5.75
CA ALA A 106 -4.96 8.79 -4.76
C ALA A 106 -4.60 9.16 -3.32
N LEU A 107 -3.40 9.73 -3.11
CA LEU A 107 -2.97 10.22 -1.80
C LEU A 107 -3.66 11.54 -1.43
N ALA A 108 -3.88 12.44 -2.39
CA ALA A 108 -4.58 13.71 -2.18
C ALA A 108 -6.08 13.50 -1.94
N ALA A 109 -6.69 12.47 -2.55
CA ALA A 109 -8.07 12.09 -2.29
C ALA A 109 -8.27 11.41 -0.93
N ALA A 110 -7.20 11.07 -0.21
CA ALA A 110 -7.30 10.56 1.15
C ALA A 110 -7.61 11.69 2.12
N ASP A 111 -8.61 11.47 2.98
CA ASP A 111 -9.02 12.41 4.03
C ASP A 111 -7.84 12.70 4.98
N THR A 112 -7.35 13.94 4.94
CA THR A 112 -6.17 14.42 5.67
C THR A 112 -6.39 14.42 7.18
N GLU A 113 -7.59 14.78 7.61
CA GLU A 113 -8.02 14.80 9.00
C GLU A 113 -8.11 13.37 9.54
N ALA A 114 -8.74 12.46 8.79
CA ALA A 114 -8.79 11.05 9.14
C ALA A 114 -7.40 10.40 9.17
N ALA A 115 -6.51 10.77 8.25
CA ALA A 115 -5.12 10.31 8.23
C ALA A 115 -4.34 10.78 9.46
N SER A 116 -4.53 12.03 9.87
CA SER A 116 -3.90 12.62 11.05
C SER A 116 -4.40 11.95 12.33
N ALA A 117 -5.72 11.82 12.50
CA ALA A 117 -6.31 11.11 13.63
C ALA A 117 -5.85 9.64 13.69
N ARG A 118 -5.69 8.99 12.53
CA ARG A 118 -5.19 7.62 12.46
C ARG A 118 -3.73 7.53 12.90
N MET A 119 -2.89 8.47 12.50
CA MET A 119 -1.49 8.55 12.94
C MET A 119 -1.38 8.68 14.45
N GLU A 120 -2.14 9.61 15.05
CA GLU A 120 -2.20 9.80 16.50
C GLU A 120 -2.60 8.52 17.22
N LYS A 121 -3.66 7.85 16.76
CA LYS A 121 -4.11 6.57 17.35
C LYS A 121 -3.03 5.49 17.28
N VAL A 122 -2.35 5.36 16.14
CA VAL A 122 -1.30 4.37 15.92
C VAL A 122 -0.09 4.65 16.81
N LEU A 123 0.36 5.90 16.86
CA LEU A 123 1.50 6.32 17.67
C LEU A 123 1.17 6.26 19.16
N GLY A 124 0.03 6.76 19.61
CA GLY A 124 -0.42 6.68 21.00
C GLY A 124 -0.54 5.23 21.50
N THR A 125 -1.01 4.31 20.66
CA THR A 125 -1.02 2.87 20.99
C THR A 125 0.39 2.33 21.16
N LYS A 126 1.33 2.73 20.29
CA LYS A 126 2.73 2.33 20.42
C LYS A 126 3.37 2.89 21.69
N LEU A 127 3.10 4.16 22.01
CA LEU A 127 3.62 4.83 23.20
C LEU A 127 3.13 4.14 24.47
N ARG A 128 1.82 3.90 24.59
CA ARG A 128 1.24 3.13 25.70
C ARG A 128 1.88 1.76 25.85
N SER A 129 2.08 1.04 24.75
CA SER A 129 2.77 -0.25 24.75
C SER A 129 4.23 -0.17 25.25
N LEU A 130 4.95 0.92 24.92
CA LEU A 130 6.32 1.12 25.40
C LEU A 130 6.37 1.44 26.90
N ILE A 131 5.35 2.12 27.42
CA ILE A 131 5.23 2.48 28.84
C ILE A 131 4.76 1.28 29.66
N SER A 132 3.72 0.57 29.20
CA SER A 132 3.11 -0.56 29.90
C SER A 132 3.98 -1.81 29.94
N ALA A 133 4.87 -1.99 28.97
CA ALA A 133 5.77 -3.14 28.90
C ALA A 133 6.88 -3.13 29.97
N GLY A 134 6.74 -2.39 31.06
CA GLY A 134 7.61 -2.53 32.23
C GLY A 134 9.09 -2.39 31.90
N ASN A 135 9.52 -1.17 31.58
CA ASN A 135 10.77 -0.63 32.11
C ASN A 135 12.10 -1.36 31.83
N ASN A 136 12.60 -1.32 30.59
CA ASN A 136 14.06 -1.38 30.31
C ASN A 136 14.69 0.01 30.10
N TYR A 137 13.95 1.10 30.34
CA TYR A 137 14.40 2.46 29.99
C TYR A 137 14.43 3.48 31.13
N ARG A 138 13.55 3.44 32.15
CA ARG A 138 13.76 4.21 33.40
C ARG A 138 14.83 3.56 34.29
N GLN A 139 15.17 2.28 34.09
CA GLN A 139 16.19 1.56 34.87
C GLN A 139 17.60 1.56 34.27
N LYS A 140 17.83 2.18 33.10
CA LYS A 140 19.21 2.35 32.63
C LYS A 140 19.84 3.49 33.44
N PRO A 141 20.90 3.24 34.22
CA PRO A 141 21.59 4.29 34.94
C PRO A 141 22.07 5.35 33.94
N GLU A 142 22.19 6.59 34.42
CA GLU A 142 22.58 7.80 33.70
C GLU A 142 24.02 7.76 33.12
N THR A 143 24.56 6.57 32.83
CA THR A 143 25.97 6.37 32.49
C THR A 143 26.35 6.73 31.05
N GLU A 144 25.42 7.25 30.24
CA GLU A 144 25.73 7.72 28.86
C GLU A 144 24.87 8.92 28.42
N GLY A 145 24.60 9.91 29.29
CA GLY A 145 24.08 11.24 28.90
C GLY A 145 22.78 11.30 28.06
N LYS A 146 22.05 10.18 27.90
CA LYS A 146 20.83 10.09 27.08
C LYS A 146 19.65 9.73 27.98
N SER A 147 18.75 10.70 28.19
CA SER A 147 17.53 10.54 28.97
C SER A 147 16.67 9.37 28.47
N ALA A 148 15.96 8.70 29.39
CA ALA A 148 14.97 7.68 29.06
C ALA A 148 13.93 8.18 28.04
N GLU A 149 13.59 9.47 28.13
CA GLU A 149 12.71 10.18 27.22
C GLU A 149 13.25 10.20 25.78
N PHE A 150 14.52 10.58 25.61
CA PHE A 150 15.19 10.63 24.31
C PHE A 150 15.09 9.30 23.58
N ALA A 151 15.26 8.20 24.31
CA ALA A 151 15.22 6.89 23.70
C ALA A 151 13.82 6.38 23.37
N ILE A 152 12.80 6.71 24.18
CA ILE A 152 11.40 6.48 23.82
C ILE A 152 11.11 7.25 22.53
N ARG A 153 11.48 8.53 22.46
CA ARG A 153 11.34 9.37 21.27
C ARG A 153 11.99 8.74 20.04
N MET A 154 13.24 8.26 20.15
CA MET A 154 13.93 7.59 19.04
C MET A 154 13.22 6.30 18.58
N LYS A 155 12.69 5.50 19.50
CA LYS A 155 11.90 4.30 19.14
C LYS A 155 10.59 4.68 18.44
N MET A 156 9.94 5.74 18.92
CA MET A 156 8.71 6.26 18.33
C MET A 156 8.95 6.77 16.90
N LEU A 157 10.01 7.56 16.68
CA LEU A 157 10.40 8.05 15.35
C LEU A 157 10.74 6.90 14.40
N ARG A 158 11.51 5.90 14.84
CA ARG A 158 11.77 4.70 14.03
C ARG A 158 10.49 3.94 13.66
N PHE A 159 9.59 3.80 14.62
CA PHE A 159 8.30 3.16 14.39
C PHE A 159 7.46 3.95 13.37
N ALA A 160 7.36 5.27 13.53
CA ALA A 160 6.64 6.13 12.60
C ALA A 160 7.20 6.03 11.16
N ALA A 161 8.53 6.07 11.02
CA ALA A 161 9.20 5.88 9.73
C ALA A 161 8.88 4.51 9.10
N SER A 162 8.85 3.43 9.88
CA SER A 162 8.48 2.08 9.40
C SER A 162 7.00 1.97 8.95
N ARG A 163 6.15 2.86 9.47
CA ARG A 163 4.76 3.03 9.03
C ARG A 163 4.64 3.94 7.82
N GLY A 164 5.67 4.72 7.50
CA GLY A 164 5.69 5.62 6.35
C GLY A 164 5.12 7.00 6.61
N TYR A 165 5.10 7.45 7.86
CA TYR A 165 4.79 8.84 8.19
C TYR A 165 5.99 9.74 7.87
N GLY A 166 5.70 10.99 7.49
CA GLY A 166 6.72 12.01 7.34
C GLY A 166 7.35 12.37 8.69
N TYR A 167 8.59 12.87 8.65
CA TYR A 167 9.35 13.14 9.86
C TYR A 167 8.73 14.26 10.68
N GLU A 168 8.38 15.37 10.04
CA GLU A 168 7.88 16.57 10.70
C GLU A 168 6.54 16.30 11.39
N GLU A 169 5.60 15.67 10.68
CA GLU A 169 4.27 15.36 11.23
C GLU A 169 4.38 14.34 12.35
N ALA A 170 5.19 13.28 12.16
CA ALA A 170 5.39 12.28 13.20
C ALA A 170 6.06 12.88 14.45
N ALA A 171 7.08 13.73 14.28
CA ALA A 171 7.79 14.36 15.39
C ALA A 171 6.85 15.25 16.22
N SER A 172 6.04 16.08 15.56
CA SER A 172 5.05 16.94 16.24
C SER A 172 4.02 16.13 17.03
N VAL A 173 3.48 15.05 16.44
CA VAL A 173 2.54 14.16 17.12
C VAL A 173 3.19 13.46 18.31
N ILE A 174 4.43 12.98 18.15
CA ILE A 174 5.17 12.30 19.23
C ILE A 174 5.44 13.26 20.39
N GLU A 175 5.84 14.50 20.11
CA GLU A 175 6.07 15.53 21.13
C GLU A 175 4.84 15.78 21.99
N ARG A 176 3.71 16.05 21.33
CA ARG A 176 2.43 16.26 22.02
C ARG A 176 2.04 15.04 22.85
N LEU A 177 2.06 13.85 22.27
CA LEU A 177 1.73 12.60 22.98
C LEU A 177 2.66 12.34 24.18
N MET A 178 3.92 12.75 24.10
CA MET A 178 4.89 12.59 25.20
C MET A 178 4.71 13.67 26.29
N SER A 179 4.24 14.87 25.94
CA SER A 179 3.91 15.93 26.91
C SER A 179 2.63 15.67 27.71
N GLU A 180 1.75 14.81 27.19
CA GLU A 180 0.50 14.39 27.83
C GLU A 180 0.66 13.17 28.77
N LEU A 181 1.88 12.66 28.92
CA LEU A 181 2.24 11.53 29.81
C LEU A 181 2.39 11.95 31.27
#